data_AF-A0A8C2ZB92-F1
#
_entry.id   AF-A0A8C2ZB92-F1
#
_cell.length_a   1.000
_cell.length_b   1.000
_cell.length_c   1.000
_cell.angle_alpha   90.00
_cell.angle_beta   90.00
_cell.angle_gamma   90.00
#
_symmetry.space_group_name_H-M   'P 1'
#
loop_
_entity.id
_entity.type
_entity.pdbx_description
1 polymer ?
#
loop_
_entity_poly.entity_id
_entity_poly.type
_entity_poly.pdbx_seq_one_letter_code
_entity_poly.pdbx_strand_id
1 'polypeptide(L)'
;MDRETDNDGVLSADASSEEVHGKGKEGVHAEMIASDHDEENSKSPRGARVEEEATCEPEENRGNVDFINTSEDLDVKKNEVNDPPISNDGRIVFEINSIDGDGPPRLHLENTSPPQEEDEAEEDKSTAAPADEGEVGLLQELCVHRNEALRQRRLLQMKLAVLFRKKAGDDAHLDRAVPVSEQLQQYEKYINMLTDLKQQLGADSESAQQQAEGQRSKAREKLDTVEDEWRALVAQKQEVAVAALSRRLGQQAAQAEVEATMETETLLQQELIKQRLKHIKLRIKIHRLEAELHEEDQHSRDPRHLQFEQLQAERLELKKYTDKKNEVSSKMQKSISSSLELLSNVKEKLFWSQMEVQAQREQLSMVEAMVARKRDLLTRTRQARNGLLRDNLRLKEHRGLLGNRILLRDFEDTVDASDHLKEQLEDLKCRRVGMVFSCGRWKKKTTS
;
A
#
# COMPACT_ATOMS: atom_id res chain seq x y z
N MET A 1 -59.66 -20.80 -33.92
CA MET A 1 -58.68 -21.81 -33.48
C MET A 1 -57.77 -21.16 -32.45
N ASP A 2 -58.29 -20.70 -31.31
CA ASP A 2 -59.05 -21.36 -30.23
C ASP A 2 -58.12 -21.89 -29.14
N ARG A 3 -58.51 -21.53 -27.90
CA ARG A 3 -58.11 -22.03 -26.57
C ARG A 3 -56.96 -21.27 -25.90
N GLU A 4 -57.16 -20.39 -24.93
CA GLU A 4 -57.90 -20.50 -23.64
C GLU A 4 -57.57 -21.77 -22.84
N THR A 5 -56.90 -21.58 -21.71
CA THR A 5 -57.28 -22.18 -20.41
C THR A 5 -56.74 -21.31 -19.28
N ASP A 6 -57.69 -20.72 -18.54
CA ASP A 6 -57.61 -20.40 -17.11
C ASP A 6 -57.26 -21.65 -16.27
N ASN A 7 -56.70 -21.48 -15.06
CA ASN A 7 -57.45 -21.65 -13.81
C ASN A 7 -56.56 -21.54 -12.54
N ASP A 8 -57.09 -20.79 -11.56
CA ASP A 8 -57.12 -20.95 -10.07
C ASP A 8 -56.02 -21.76 -9.36
N GLY A 9 -55.48 -21.40 -8.18
CA GLY A 9 -55.89 -20.46 -7.14
C GLY A 9 -55.42 -20.99 -5.75
N VAL A 10 -55.42 -20.11 -4.75
CA VAL A 10 -55.60 -20.38 -3.29
C VAL A 10 -54.37 -20.51 -2.33
N LEU A 11 -54.15 -19.41 -1.59
CA LEU A 11 -53.99 -19.18 -0.12
C LEU A 11 -52.90 -19.86 0.75
N SER A 12 -52.13 -19.03 1.48
CA SER A 12 -52.02 -18.92 2.98
C SER A 12 -50.84 -17.98 3.31
N ALA A 13 -51.02 -16.74 3.78
CA ALA A 13 -51.27 -16.26 5.16
C ALA A 13 -50.10 -16.45 6.16
N ASP A 14 -49.43 -15.34 6.51
CA ASP A 14 -49.16 -14.78 7.87
C ASP A 14 -48.02 -13.74 7.78
N ALA A 15 -48.28 -12.43 7.98
CA ALA A 15 -48.39 -11.70 9.26
C ALA A 15 -47.02 -11.54 9.96
N SER A 16 -46.54 -10.37 10.41
CA SER A 16 -47.15 -9.06 10.68
C SER A 16 -46.05 -8.04 10.96
N SER A 17 -46.23 -6.81 10.46
CA SER A 17 -45.49 -5.60 10.86
C SER A 17 -46.38 -4.75 11.77
N GLU A 18 -45.86 -4.22 12.86
CA GLU A 18 -46.47 -3.13 13.62
C GLU A 18 -45.41 -2.07 13.96
N GLU A 19 -45.57 -0.89 13.34
CA GLU A 19 -45.18 0.38 13.94
C GLU A 19 -46.36 0.90 14.76
N VAL A 20 -46.09 1.66 15.84
CA VAL A 20 -46.55 3.05 16.01
C VAL A 20 -46.16 3.61 17.39
N HIS A 21 -45.42 4.71 17.31
CA HIS A 21 -45.32 5.91 18.15
C HIS A 21 -46.22 6.09 19.41
N GLY A 22 -45.61 6.64 20.48
CA GLY A 22 -46.33 7.33 21.57
C GLY A 22 -45.43 7.98 22.63
N LYS A 23 -45.43 9.31 22.68
CA LYS A 23 -44.75 10.21 23.66
C LYS A 23 -45.22 10.03 25.11
N GLY A 24 -44.33 10.35 26.06
CA GLY A 24 -44.69 10.81 27.41
C GLY A 24 -43.47 11.36 28.18
N LYS A 25 -43.54 12.63 28.61
CA LYS A 25 -42.57 13.32 29.50
C LYS A 25 -43.16 13.38 30.91
N GLU A 26 -42.33 13.16 31.93
CA GLU A 26 -42.35 13.70 33.32
C GLU A 26 -41.18 12.99 34.06
N GLY A 27 -40.33 13.56 34.91
CA GLY A 27 -40.42 14.78 35.70
C GLY A 27 -40.27 14.43 37.19
N VAL A 28 -39.16 14.86 37.80
CA VAL A 28 -38.97 15.23 39.23
C VAL A 28 -38.30 14.24 40.22
N HIS A 29 -37.08 14.65 40.63
CA HIS A 29 -36.38 14.70 41.94
C HIS A 29 -36.61 13.70 43.10
N ALA A 30 -35.47 13.33 43.72
CA ALA A 30 -35.10 13.39 45.16
C ALA A 30 -34.16 12.21 45.51
N GLU A 31 -33.17 12.23 46.41
CA GLU A 31 -32.44 13.20 47.22
C GLU A 31 -31.44 12.34 48.06
N MET A 32 -30.31 12.93 48.49
CA MET A 32 -29.36 12.46 49.53
C MET A 32 -28.53 11.19 49.21
N ILE A 33 -27.28 11.00 49.65
CA ILE A 33 -26.63 11.32 50.94
C ILE A 33 -25.12 11.55 50.70
N ALA A 34 -24.57 12.51 51.46
CA ALA A 34 -23.15 12.88 51.54
C ALA A 34 -22.27 11.84 52.25
N SER A 35 -20.96 11.85 51.95
CA SER A 35 -19.95 11.69 53.00
C SER A 35 -18.64 12.35 52.55
N ASP A 36 -18.32 13.43 53.26
CA ASP A 36 -16.97 13.96 53.42
C ASP A 36 -16.10 12.95 54.20
N HIS A 37 -14.83 12.83 53.86
CA HIS A 37 -13.77 12.82 54.88
C HIS A 37 -12.42 13.25 54.27
N ASP A 38 -11.82 14.23 54.97
CA ASP A 38 -10.55 14.89 54.71
C ASP A 38 -9.33 14.10 55.23
N GLU A 39 -8.16 14.67 54.91
CA GLU A 39 -6.83 14.51 55.53
C GLU A 39 -5.99 13.28 55.11
N GLU A 40 -4.69 13.36 54.79
CA GLU A 40 -3.71 14.44 54.90
C GLU A 40 -2.49 14.14 54.00
N ASN A 41 -1.93 15.20 53.41
CA ASN A 41 -0.51 15.56 53.46
C ASN A 41 0.58 14.60 52.90
N SER A 42 1.17 14.97 51.76
CA SER A 42 2.62 14.86 51.51
C SER A 42 3.07 15.81 50.39
N LYS A 43 3.88 16.79 50.75
CA LYS A 43 4.47 17.87 49.92
C LYS A 43 5.65 17.39 49.04
N SER A 44 5.57 17.71 47.74
CA SER A 44 6.56 18.37 46.83
C SER A 44 7.98 17.77 46.61
N PRO A 45 8.78 18.20 45.59
CA PRO A 45 8.51 19.19 44.54
C PRO A 45 9.01 18.88 43.09
N ARG A 46 8.55 19.75 42.18
CA ARG A 46 9.23 20.34 40.99
C ARG A 46 9.46 19.53 39.71
N GLY A 47 8.80 19.99 38.65
CA GLY A 47 9.19 19.82 37.25
C GLY A 47 8.26 20.58 36.29
N ALA A 48 8.76 21.69 35.75
CA ALA A 48 8.18 22.71 34.86
C ALA A 48 6.98 22.38 33.93
N ARG A 49 6.10 23.39 33.83
CA ARG A 49 4.93 23.63 32.97
C ARG A 49 5.33 24.40 31.70
N VAL A 50 4.60 24.23 30.59
CA VAL A 50 4.02 25.23 29.62
C VAL A 50 3.36 24.38 28.51
N GLU A 51 2.06 24.05 28.57
CA GLU A 51 0.84 24.82 28.19
C GLU A 51 0.62 24.91 26.66
N GLU A 52 -0.33 24.08 26.18
CA GLU A 52 -1.14 24.30 24.98
C GLU A 52 -2.35 25.16 25.39
N GLU A 53 -2.61 26.24 24.66
CA GLU A 53 -3.90 26.94 24.66
C GLU A 53 -4.47 26.94 23.25
N ALA A 54 -5.69 26.41 23.16
CA ALA A 54 -6.61 26.62 22.05
C ALA A 54 -7.64 27.66 22.49
N THR A 55 -7.84 28.70 21.68
CA THR A 55 -8.98 29.61 21.80
C THR A 55 -9.59 29.83 20.42
N CYS A 56 -10.88 29.49 20.33
CA CYS A 56 -11.81 29.91 19.27
C CYS A 56 -12.18 31.39 19.47
N GLU A 57 -12.56 32.07 18.38
CA GLU A 57 -13.48 33.23 18.31
C GLU A 57 -13.93 33.42 16.83
N PRO A 58 -15.03 34.15 16.56
CA PRO A 58 -16.14 33.65 15.71
C PRO A 58 -16.31 34.30 14.32
N GLU A 59 -17.26 33.73 13.58
CA GLU A 59 -17.86 34.24 12.34
C GLU A 59 -18.49 35.64 12.49
N GLU A 60 -18.40 36.46 11.42
CA GLU A 60 -19.54 37.25 10.95
C GLU A 60 -19.38 37.68 9.45
N ASN A 61 -20.37 37.24 8.66
CA ASN A 61 -21.09 37.96 7.59
C ASN A 61 -20.48 38.27 6.19
N ARG A 62 -21.20 37.74 5.19
CA ARG A 62 -21.74 38.38 3.94
C ARG A 62 -20.72 39.10 3.04
N GLY A 63 -20.43 38.65 1.83
CA GLY A 63 -21.39 38.38 0.76
C GLY A 63 -21.75 39.66 0.02
N ASN A 64 -21.08 39.97 -1.10
CA ASN A 64 -21.74 40.25 -2.38
C ASN A 64 -20.72 40.38 -3.51
N VAL A 65 -20.99 39.67 -4.59
CA VAL A 65 -20.41 39.87 -5.92
C VAL A 65 -21.24 40.96 -6.57
N ASP A 66 -20.64 42.08 -6.97
CA ASP A 66 -21.31 43.05 -7.84
C ASP A 66 -20.36 43.56 -8.92
N PHE A 67 -20.81 43.32 -10.15
CA PHE A 67 -20.42 43.96 -11.39
C PHE A 67 -20.54 45.48 -11.26
N ILE A 68 -19.48 46.22 -11.58
CA ILE A 68 -19.60 47.61 -12.02
C ILE A 68 -18.76 47.80 -13.29
N ASN A 69 -19.47 47.90 -14.41
CA ASN A 69 -19.03 48.64 -15.59
C ASN A 69 -18.88 50.11 -15.19
N THR A 70 -17.71 50.71 -15.42
CA THR A 70 -17.64 52.15 -15.70
C THR A 70 -16.57 52.42 -16.75
N SER A 71 -17.04 52.97 -17.85
CA SER A 71 -16.28 53.65 -18.90
C SER A 71 -15.67 54.96 -18.39
N GLU A 72 -14.73 55.47 -19.21
CA GLU A 72 -14.09 56.79 -19.25
C GLU A 72 -12.63 56.78 -18.78
N ASP A 73 -11.68 57.45 -19.40
CA ASP A 73 -11.39 57.83 -20.79
C ASP A 73 -9.92 58.34 -20.76
N LEU A 74 -9.21 58.20 -21.89
CA LEU A 74 -7.98 58.92 -22.29
C LEU A 74 -6.69 58.84 -21.45
N ASP A 75 -5.63 58.27 -22.05
CA ASP A 75 -4.56 59.13 -22.60
C ASP A 75 -3.62 58.35 -23.54
N VAL A 76 -3.82 58.58 -24.84
CA VAL A 76 -2.96 58.07 -25.93
C VAL A 76 -1.77 59.03 -26.07
N LYS A 77 -0.58 58.58 -25.63
CA LYS A 77 0.68 59.23 -25.96
C LYS A 77 1.16 58.74 -27.33
N LYS A 78 0.90 59.55 -28.37
CA LYS A 78 1.51 59.42 -29.70
C LYS A 78 3.02 59.64 -29.59
N ASN A 79 3.82 58.65 -29.99
CA ASN A 79 5.18 58.87 -30.46
C ASN A 79 5.26 58.34 -31.90
N GLU A 80 5.40 59.28 -32.81
CA GLU A 80 5.70 59.10 -34.24
C GLU A 80 7.20 59.39 -34.44
N VAL A 81 7.75 58.96 -35.59
CA VAL A 81 9.10 59.29 -36.14
C VAL A 81 10.20 58.30 -35.67
N ASN A 82 10.97 57.56 -36.49
CA ASN A 82 11.34 57.56 -37.91
C ASN A 82 12.02 56.20 -38.21
N ASP A 83 11.76 55.57 -39.37
CA ASP A 83 12.66 54.53 -39.93
C ASP A 83 13.00 54.87 -41.39
N PRO A 84 14.29 54.80 -41.80
CA PRO A 84 14.71 55.06 -43.18
C PRO A 84 14.67 53.79 -44.06
N PRO A 85 14.69 53.93 -45.40
CA PRO A 85 14.51 52.82 -46.33
C PRO A 85 15.85 52.21 -46.76
N ILE A 86 15.92 50.87 -46.85
CA ILE A 86 16.99 50.20 -47.62
C ILE A 86 16.39 49.11 -48.51
N SER A 87 16.47 49.42 -49.80
CA SER A 87 16.39 48.55 -50.97
C SER A 87 17.25 47.29 -50.84
N ASN A 88 16.75 46.13 -51.28
CA ASN A 88 17.54 45.21 -52.07
C ASN A 88 16.67 44.27 -52.91
N ASP A 89 16.96 44.33 -54.20
CA ASP A 89 16.58 43.41 -55.27
C ASP A 89 16.93 41.95 -54.95
N GLY A 90 16.07 41.03 -55.38
CA GLY A 90 16.28 39.59 -55.23
C GLY A 90 15.23 38.76 -55.94
N ARG A 91 14.94 39.10 -57.21
CA ARG A 91 14.04 38.35 -58.10
C ARG A 91 14.75 37.07 -58.56
N ILE A 92 14.49 35.93 -57.92
CA ILE A 92 14.87 34.62 -58.47
C ILE A 92 13.66 34.03 -59.19
N VAL A 93 13.75 34.09 -60.52
CA VAL A 93 12.94 33.34 -61.47
C VAL A 93 13.45 31.90 -61.45
N PHE A 94 12.60 30.92 -61.19
CA PHE A 94 12.89 29.53 -61.56
C PHE A 94 12.12 29.18 -62.83
N GLU A 95 12.94 28.95 -63.84
CA GLU A 95 12.66 28.64 -65.23
C GLU A 95 12.11 27.21 -65.32
N ILE A 96 10.94 27.07 -65.93
CA ILE A 96 10.34 25.78 -66.31
C ILE A 96 11.07 25.33 -67.57
N ASN A 97 11.97 24.35 -67.44
CA ASN A 97 12.49 23.61 -68.59
C ASN A 97 11.94 22.18 -68.56
N SER A 98 11.02 21.94 -69.49
CA SER A 98 10.47 20.66 -69.89
C SER A 98 11.48 19.94 -70.78
N ILE A 99 11.93 18.73 -70.41
CA ILE A 99 12.54 17.76 -71.34
C ILE A 99 12.03 16.37 -70.97
N ASP A 100 11.23 15.80 -71.86
CA ASP A 100 10.91 14.38 -71.96
C ASP A 100 12.16 13.57 -72.33
N GLY A 101 12.34 12.36 -71.77
CA GLY A 101 13.37 11.43 -72.25
C GLY A 101 13.74 10.26 -71.32
N ASP A 102 12.96 9.19 -71.40
CA ASP A 102 13.33 7.77 -71.52
C ASP A 102 14.53 7.16 -70.74
N GLY A 103 14.23 6.21 -69.85
CA GLY A 103 15.06 5.01 -69.55
C GLY A 103 16.14 5.09 -68.45
N PRO A 104 16.23 4.10 -67.52
CA PRO A 104 17.20 4.12 -66.42
C PRO A 104 18.51 3.36 -66.76
N PRO A 105 19.71 3.86 -66.39
CA PRO A 105 20.92 3.05 -66.40
C PRO A 105 21.17 2.42 -65.02
N ARG A 106 21.25 1.08 -65.03
CA ARG A 106 21.82 0.22 -63.98
C ARG A 106 23.29 0.59 -63.74
N LEU A 107 23.72 0.62 -62.49
CA LEU A 107 25.15 0.56 -62.15
C LEU A 107 25.48 -0.68 -61.32
N HIS A 108 26.51 -1.33 -61.84
CA HIS A 108 27.06 -2.63 -61.59
C HIS A 108 27.99 -2.56 -60.38
N LEU A 109 27.80 -3.47 -59.43
CA LEU A 109 28.66 -3.65 -58.27
C LEU A 109 29.83 -4.55 -58.68
N GLU A 110 31.05 -4.03 -58.67
CA GLU A 110 32.26 -4.84 -58.85
C GLU A 110 33.24 -4.59 -57.69
N ASN A 111 33.54 -5.67 -56.98
CA ASN A 111 34.45 -5.76 -55.87
C ASN A 111 35.90 -5.74 -56.37
N THR A 112 36.75 -4.90 -55.77
CA THR A 112 38.19 -5.15 -55.79
C THR A 112 38.81 -4.81 -54.44
N SER A 113 39.37 -5.84 -53.81
CA SER A 113 40.17 -5.82 -52.58
C SER A 113 41.44 -4.98 -52.75
N PRO A 114 41.96 -4.32 -51.69
CA PRO A 114 43.31 -3.76 -51.70
C PRO A 114 44.36 -4.81 -51.27
N PRO A 115 45.53 -4.87 -51.93
CA PRO A 115 46.63 -5.74 -51.54
C PRO A 115 47.57 -5.09 -50.50
N GLN A 116 48.41 -5.98 -49.98
CA GLN A 116 49.34 -5.91 -48.87
C GLN A 116 50.42 -4.82 -48.93
N GLU A 117 50.87 -4.52 -47.72
CA GLU A 117 52.10 -3.86 -47.28
C GLU A 117 53.35 -4.31 -48.04
N GLU A 118 54.17 -3.36 -48.46
CA GLU A 118 55.63 -3.52 -48.52
C GLU A 118 56.28 -2.23 -47.99
N ASP A 119 57.07 -2.43 -46.92
CA ASP A 119 58.05 -1.51 -46.37
C ASP A 119 59.15 -1.24 -47.41
N GLU A 120 59.44 0.02 -47.72
CA GLU A 120 60.82 0.43 -48.03
C GLU A 120 61.11 1.75 -47.33
N ALA A 121 62.05 1.66 -46.38
CA ALA A 121 62.74 2.79 -45.79
C ALA A 121 63.91 3.15 -46.71
N GLU A 122 63.94 4.40 -47.17
CA GLU A 122 65.17 5.04 -47.62
C GLU A 122 65.29 6.39 -46.90
N GLU A 123 66.40 6.51 -46.19
CA GLU A 123 66.85 7.70 -45.49
C GLU A 123 67.17 8.79 -46.52
N ASP A 124 66.55 9.97 -46.39
CA ASP A 124 67.19 11.18 -46.88
C ASP A 124 67.30 12.22 -45.76
N LYS A 125 68.50 12.78 -45.66
CA LYS A 125 69.03 13.58 -44.58
C LYS A 125 68.24 14.88 -44.44
N SER A 126 67.41 14.95 -43.40
CA SER A 126 66.90 16.19 -42.84
C SER A 126 68.07 17.12 -42.47
N THR A 127 68.16 18.22 -43.21
CA THR A 127 68.94 19.39 -42.82
C THR A 127 68.29 19.95 -41.54
N ALA A 128 69.02 19.94 -40.44
CA ALA A 128 68.60 20.56 -39.19
C ALA A 128 68.59 22.08 -39.36
N ALA A 129 67.40 22.68 -39.36
CA ALA A 129 67.16 24.11 -39.19
C ALA A 129 66.14 24.30 -38.05
N PRO A 130 66.28 25.38 -37.26
CA PRO A 130 65.67 25.49 -35.95
C PRO A 130 64.15 25.64 -36.06
N ALA A 131 63.45 24.90 -35.21
CA ALA A 131 62.01 24.94 -35.10
C ALA A 131 61.53 26.37 -34.81
N ASP A 132 60.70 26.90 -35.71
CA ASP A 132 59.92 28.10 -35.45
C ASP A 132 58.97 27.78 -34.29
N GLU A 133 59.06 28.52 -33.19
CA GLU A 133 58.23 28.31 -31.99
C GLU A 133 56.72 28.32 -32.31
N GLY A 134 56.33 28.98 -33.42
CA GLY A 134 54.97 28.99 -33.95
C GLY A 134 54.55 27.67 -34.63
N GLU A 135 55.46 26.99 -35.35
CA GLU A 135 55.16 25.69 -35.98
C GLU A 135 55.05 24.57 -34.95
N VAL A 136 55.87 24.62 -33.90
CA VAL A 136 55.80 23.69 -32.76
C VAL A 136 54.48 23.87 -32.01
N GLY A 137 54.02 25.12 -31.81
CA GLY A 137 52.73 25.42 -31.19
C GLY A 137 51.55 24.88 -31.99
N LEU A 138 51.53 25.10 -33.31
CA LEU A 138 50.48 24.61 -34.19
C LEU A 138 50.44 23.07 -34.24
N LEU A 139 51.61 22.42 -34.29
CA LEU A 139 51.71 20.96 -34.21
C LEU A 139 51.22 20.42 -32.86
N GLN A 140 51.47 21.14 -31.77
CA GLN A 140 50.99 20.76 -30.44
C GLN A 140 49.47 20.87 -30.33
N GLU A 141 48.87 21.95 -30.86
CA GLU A 141 47.42 22.12 -30.94
C GLU A 141 46.75 21.04 -31.81
N LEU A 142 47.33 20.72 -32.97
CA LEU A 142 46.86 19.62 -33.82
C LEU A 142 46.98 18.26 -33.13
N CYS A 143 48.03 18.03 -32.34
CA CYS A 143 48.16 16.81 -31.54
C CYS A 143 47.09 16.72 -30.45
N VAL A 144 46.76 17.82 -29.78
CA VAL A 144 45.66 17.87 -28.79
C VAL A 144 44.32 17.57 -29.46
N HIS A 145 44.03 18.21 -30.59
CA HIS A 145 42.81 17.95 -31.37
C HIS A 145 42.71 16.51 -31.85
N ARG A 146 43.81 15.94 -32.35
CA ARG A 146 43.89 14.53 -32.75
C ARG A 146 43.62 13.59 -31.58
N ASN A 147 44.19 13.89 -30.41
CA ASN A 147 43.98 13.07 -29.21
C ASN A 147 42.55 13.15 -28.69
N GLU A 148 41.92 14.33 -28.77
CA GLU A 148 40.51 14.51 -28.40
C GLU A 148 39.58 13.77 -29.37
N ALA A 149 39.83 13.86 -30.68
CA ALA A 149 39.10 13.10 -31.69
C ALA A 149 39.27 11.58 -31.50
N LEU A 150 40.46 11.10 -31.14
CA LEU A 150 40.70 9.69 -30.82
C LEU A 150 39.98 9.26 -29.53
N ARG A 151 39.90 10.13 -28.51
CA ARG A 151 39.11 9.88 -27.29
C ARG A 151 37.62 9.75 -27.62
N GLN A 152 37.09 10.68 -28.40
CA GLN A 152 35.69 10.64 -28.85
C GLN A 152 35.41 9.39 -29.69
N ARG A 153 36.31 9.03 -30.61
CA ARG A 153 36.22 7.79 -31.40
C ARG A 153 36.19 6.55 -30.51
N ARG A 154 37.06 6.45 -29.50
CA ARG A 154 37.05 5.33 -28.55
C ARG A 154 35.77 5.30 -27.72
N LEU A 155 35.27 6.45 -27.28
CA LEU A 155 34.00 6.55 -26.54
C LEU A 155 32.83 6.08 -27.41
N LEU A 156 32.77 6.51 -28.66
CA LEU A 156 31.76 6.09 -29.61
C LEU A 156 31.87 4.60 -29.92
N GLN A 157 33.08 4.07 -30.16
CA GLN A 157 33.30 2.63 -30.33
C GLN A 157 32.88 1.82 -29.10
N MET A 158 33.13 2.33 -27.89
CA MET A 158 32.69 1.68 -26.65
C MET A 158 31.16 1.73 -26.51
N LYS A 159 30.52 2.86 -26.84
CA LYS A 159 29.05 2.97 -26.89
C LYS A 159 28.45 2.01 -27.91
N LEU A 160 29.02 1.92 -29.11
CA LEU A 160 28.61 0.96 -30.14
C LEU A 160 28.77 -0.49 -29.65
N ALA A 161 29.90 -0.83 -29.04
CA ALA A 161 30.12 -2.17 -28.50
C ALA A 161 29.16 -2.51 -27.35
N VAL A 162 28.77 -1.53 -26.54
CA VAL A 162 27.73 -1.69 -25.51
C VAL A 162 26.37 -1.87 -26.14
N LEU A 163 26.01 -1.13 -27.19
CA LEU A 163 24.76 -1.31 -27.92
C LEU A 163 24.68 -2.68 -28.60
N PHE A 164 25.77 -3.13 -29.23
CA PHE A 164 25.81 -4.46 -29.83
C PHE A 164 25.81 -5.58 -28.79
N ARG A 165 26.44 -5.40 -27.62
CA ARG A 165 26.32 -6.37 -26.51
C ARG A 165 24.95 -6.39 -25.87
N LYS A 166 24.30 -5.22 -25.72
CA LYS A 166 22.94 -5.11 -25.21
C LYS A 166 21.94 -5.73 -26.18
N LYS A 167 22.14 -5.49 -27.48
CA LYS A 167 21.41 -6.14 -28.56
C LYS A 167 21.65 -7.66 -28.58
N ALA A 168 22.88 -8.13 -28.43
CA ALA A 168 23.20 -9.57 -28.36
C ALA A 168 22.69 -10.25 -27.07
N GLY A 169 22.59 -9.52 -25.96
CA GLY A 169 22.01 -10.00 -24.70
C GLY A 169 20.49 -10.14 -24.75
N ASP A 170 19.81 -9.23 -25.46
CA ASP A 170 18.36 -9.32 -25.73
C ASP A 170 18.04 -10.27 -26.91
N ASP A 171 18.95 -10.43 -27.88
CA ASP A 171 18.82 -11.33 -29.05
C ASP A 171 19.29 -12.77 -28.76
N ALA A 172 19.89 -13.07 -27.59
CA ALA A 172 20.25 -14.45 -27.23
C ALA A 172 19.03 -15.39 -27.11
N HIS A 173 17.80 -14.83 -27.09
CA HIS A 173 16.55 -15.57 -27.19
C HIS A 173 15.91 -15.53 -28.60
N LEU A 174 16.48 -14.74 -29.53
CA LEU A 174 16.05 -14.56 -30.93
C LEU A 174 17.01 -15.17 -31.96
N ASP A 175 18.18 -15.65 -31.54
CA ASP A 175 19.16 -16.33 -32.39
C ASP A 175 18.78 -17.80 -32.73
N ARG A 176 17.47 -18.07 -32.80
CA ARG A 176 16.96 -19.11 -33.69
C ARG A 176 16.75 -18.41 -35.02
N ALA A 177 17.79 -18.40 -35.85
CA ALA A 177 17.78 -17.87 -37.21
C ALA A 177 16.41 -18.12 -37.87
N VAL A 178 15.59 -17.06 -37.94
CA VAL A 178 14.35 -17.08 -38.71
C VAL A 178 14.79 -17.49 -40.12
N PRO A 179 14.27 -18.60 -40.67
CA PRO A 179 14.74 -19.09 -41.95
C PRO A 179 14.63 -17.96 -42.98
N VAL A 180 15.67 -17.77 -43.80
CA VAL A 180 15.77 -16.67 -44.78
C VAL A 180 14.49 -16.53 -45.64
N SER A 181 13.77 -17.63 -45.86
CA SER A 181 12.47 -17.65 -46.52
C SER A 181 11.37 -16.88 -45.78
N GLU A 182 11.28 -16.96 -44.45
CA GLU A 182 10.32 -16.19 -43.64
C GLU A 182 10.69 -14.71 -43.61
N GLN A 183 11.98 -14.37 -43.61
CA GLN A 183 12.44 -12.98 -43.68
C GLN A 183 12.17 -12.35 -45.06
N LEU A 184 12.33 -13.12 -46.14
CA LEU A 184 11.94 -12.69 -47.50
C LEU A 184 10.42 -12.49 -47.63
N GLN A 185 9.61 -13.36 -47.03
CA GLN A 185 8.15 -13.20 -47.00
C GLN A 185 7.72 -11.97 -46.19
N GLN A 186 8.41 -11.67 -45.09
CA GLN A 186 8.16 -10.43 -44.34
C GLN A 186 8.54 -9.20 -45.16
N TYR A 187 9.69 -9.23 -45.84
CA TYR A 187 10.11 -8.17 -46.74
C TYR A 187 9.10 -7.95 -47.88
N GLU A 188 8.64 -9.03 -48.52
CA GLU A 188 7.61 -8.98 -49.56
C GLU A 188 6.29 -8.38 -49.04
N LYS A 189 5.86 -8.76 -47.83
CA LYS A 189 4.70 -8.14 -47.17
C LYS A 189 4.89 -6.64 -46.94
N TYR A 190 6.07 -6.20 -46.51
CA TYR A 190 6.37 -4.77 -46.33
C TYR A 190 6.40 -4.03 -47.67
N ILE A 191 6.95 -4.62 -48.72
CA ILE A 191 6.96 -4.03 -50.07
C ILE A 191 5.54 -3.92 -50.63
N ASN A 192 4.70 -4.94 -50.45
CA ASN A 192 3.30 -4.89 -50.87
C ASN A 192 2.55 -3.81 -50.09
N MET A 193 2.70 -3.76 -48.77
CA MET A 193 2.09 -2.71 -47.95
C MET A 193 2.55 -1.31 -48.35
N LEU A 194 3.84 -1.11 -48.65
CA LEU A 194 4.36 0.16 -49.16
C LEU A 194 3.78 0.52 -50.53
N THR A 195 3.56 -0.48 -51.38
CA THR A 195 2.99 -0.29 -52.71
C THR A 195 1.51 0.10 -52.61
N ASP A 196 0.75 -0.60 -51.76
CA ASP A 196 -0.65 -0.29 -51.46
C ASP A 196 -0.77 1.12 -50.86
N LEU A 197 0.10 1.48 -49.92
CA LEU A 197 0.12 2.84 -49.33
C LEU A 197 0.47 3.92 -50.37
N LYS A 198 1.40 3.65 -51.28
CA LYS A 198 1.71 4.58 -52.39
C LYS A 198 0.54 4.73 -53.34
N GLN A 199 -0.14 3.64 -53.66
CA GLN A 199 -1.32 3.67 -54.53
C GLN A 199 -2.47 4.42 -53.85
N GLN A 200 -2.69 4.19 -52.56
CA GLN A 200 -3.69 4.91 -51.76
C GLN A 200 -3.37 6.41 -51.72
N LEU A 201 -2.13 6.80 -51.45
CA LEU A 201 -1.70 8.20 -51.46
C LEU A 201 -1.91 8.86 -52.83
N GLY A 202 -1.62 8.12 -53.92
CA GLY A 202 -1.87 8.58 -55.28
C GLY A 202 -3.35 8.82 -55.55
N ALA A 203 -4.20 7.84 -55.23
CA ALA A 203 -5.65 7.94 -55.40
C ALA A 203 -6.25 9.08 -54.54
N ASP A 204 -5.79 9.22 -53.29
CA ASP A 204 -6.24 10.28 -52.39
C ASP A 204 -5.79 11.66 -52.89
N SER A 205 -4.57 11.78 -53.40
CA SER A 205 -4.06 13.01 -54.02
C SER A 205 -4.85 13.39 -55.28
N GLU A 206 -5.14 12.43 -56.16
CA GLU A 206 -5.92 12.66 -57.37
C GLU A 206 -7.36 13.07 -57.04
N SER A 207 -8.00 12.39 -56.09
CA SER A 207 -9.33 12.73 -55.59
C SER A 207 -9.37 14.13 -54.98
N ALA A 208 -8.40 14.48 -54.13
CA ALA A 208 -8.28 15.81 -53.54
C ALA A 208 -8.07 16.90 -54.61
N GLN A 209 -7.25 16.61 -55.62
CA GLN A 209 -7.01 17.51 -56.74
C GLN A 209 -8.29 17.74 -57.57
N GLN A 210 -9.00 16.67 -57.93
CA GLN A 210 -10.28 16.76 -58.65
C GLN A 210 -11.32 17.56 -57.85
N GLN A 211 -11.40 17.35 -56.53
CA GLN A 211 -12.27 18.12 -55.66
C GLN A 211 -11.88 19.60 -55.62
N ALA A 212 -10.58 19.90 -55.53
CA ALA A 212 -10.08 21.27 -55.54
C ALA A 212 -10.38 21.98 -56.87
N GLU A 213 -10.19 21.30 -57.99
CA GLU A 213 -10.53 21.80 -59.33
C GLU A 213 -12.04 22.04 -59.46
N GLY A 214 -12.86 21.08 -59.04
CA GLY A 214 -14.32 21.25 -59.02
C GLY A 214 -14.78 22.44 -58.17
N GLN A 215 -14.15 22.69 -57.02
CA GLN A 215 -14.42 23.87 -56.19
C GLN A 215 -13.94 25.16 -56.86
N ARG A 216 -12.77 25.16 -57.54
CA ARG A 216 -12.27 26.32 -58.29
C ARG A 216 -13.19 26.70 -59.43
N SER A 217 -13.67 25.73 -60.21
CA SER A 217 -14.63 25.96 -61.30
C SER A 217 -15.92 26.57 -60.78
N LYS A 218 -16.50 26.00 -59.71
CA LYS A 218 -17.69 26.56 -59.05
C LYS A 218 -17.46 27.97 -58.50
N ALA A 219 -16.30 28.24 -57.93
CA ALA A 219 -15.96 29.58 -57.44
C ALA A 219 -15.83 30.58 -58.60
N ARG A 220 -15.27 30.15 -59.74
CA ARG A 220 -15.14 30.98 -60.94
C ARG A 220 -16.51 31.33 -61.53
N GLU A 221 -17.38 30.35 -61.71
CA GLU A 221 -18.76 30.58 -62.18
C GLU A 221 -19.52 31.56 -61.28
N LYS A 222 -19.37 31.42 -59.95
CA LYS A 222 -19.96 32.36 -58.99
C LYS A 222 -19.38 33.77 -59.08
N LEU A 223 -18.08 33.91 -59.36
CA LEU A 223 -17.47 35.21 -59.57
C LEU A 223 -17.97 35.85 -60.87
N ASP A 224 -18.02 35.09 -61.96
CA ASP A 224 -18.48 35.59 -63.26
C ASP A 224 -19.94 36.07 -63.19
N THR A 225 -20.82 35.29 -62.53
CA THR A 225 -22.23 35.70 -62.31
C THR A 225 -22.35 36.96 -61.46
N VAL A 226 -21.58 37.09 -60.37
CA VAL A 226 -21.57 38.31 -59.54
C VAL A 226 -21.02 39.51 -60.32
N GLU A 227 -19.98 39.33 -61.14
CA GLU A 227 -19.43 40.38 -61.99
C GLU A 227 -20.44 40.86 -63.04
N ASP A 228 -21.21 39.94 -63.64
CA ASP A 228 -22.28 40.26 -64.60
C ASP A 228 -23.43 41.03 -63.94
N GLU A 229 -23.93 40.55 -62.80
CA GLU A 229 -24.97 41.23 -62.02
C GLU A 229 -24.50 42.62 -61.56
N TRP A 230 -23.25 42.74 -61.12
CA TRP A 230 -22.66 44.02 -60.72
C TRP A 230 -22.58 45.00 -61.88
N ARG A 231 -22.13 44.56 -63.07
CA ARG A 231 -22.11 45.39 -64.28
C ARG A 231 -23.50 45.87 -64.66
N ALA A 232 -24.51 45.01 -64.59
CA ALA A 232 -25.90 45.38 -64.88
C ALA A 232 -26.43 46.42 -63.88
N LEU A 233 -26.15 46.25 -62.59
CA LEU A 233 -26.55 47.20 -61.55
C LEU A 233 -25.86 48.57 -61.71
N VAL A 234 -24.57 48.58 -62.04
CA VAL A 234 -23.81 49.81 -62.31
C VAL A 234 -24.39 50.56 -63.52
N ALA A 235 -24.69 49.87 -64.61
CA ALA A 235 -25.31 50.46 -65.79
C ALA A 235 -26.69 51.06 -65.46
N GLN A 236 -27.54 50.31 -64.76
CA GLN A 236 -28.86 50.78 -64.35
C GLN A 236 -28.77 52.01 -63.43
N LYS A 237 -27.82 52.01 -62.48
CA LYS A 237 -27.56 53.14 -61.59
C LYS A 237 -27.16 54.39 -62.39
N GLN A 238 -26.27 54.25 -63.37
CA GLN A 238 -25.84 55.34 -64.25
C GLN A 238 -27.02 55.88 -65.08
N GLU A 239 -27.81 55.01 -65.72
CA GLU A 239 -28.98 55.40 -66.52
C GLU A 239 -30.02 56.17 -65.69
N VAL A 240 -30.38 55.66 -64.50
CA VAL A 240 -31.35 56.29 -63.61
C VAL A 240 -30.85 57.65 -63.11
N ALA A 241 -29.56 57.75 -62.73
CA ALA A 241 -28.96 58.99 -62.27
C ALA A 241 -28.90 60.05 -63.38
N VAL A 242 -28.48 59.68 -64.59
CA VAL A 242 -28.46 60.57 -65.75
C VAL A 242 -29.88 61.02 -66.11
N ALA A 243 -30.86 60.13 -66.14
CA ALA A 243 -32.25 60.47 -66.44
C ALA A 243 -32.86 61.44 -65.40
N ALA A 244 -32.52 61.27 -64.12
CA ALA A 244 -32.99 62.14 -63.04
C ALA A 244 -32.36 63.55 -63.12
N LEU A 245 -31.06 63.64 -63.40
CA LEU A 245 -30.31 64.91 -63.44
C LEU A 245 -30.46 65.66 -64.77
N SER A 246 -30.71 64.96 -65.88
CA SER A 246 -30.88 65.54 -67.22
C SER A 246 -31.97 66.62 -67.29
N ARG A 247 -33.02 66.50 -66.47
CA ARG A 247 -34.11 67.48 -66.40
C ARG A 247 -33.69 68.83 -65.81
N ARG A 248 -32.62 68.86 -65.00
CA ARG A 248 -32.17 70.06 -64.26
C ARG A 248 -30.91 70.69 -64.86
N LEU A 249 -29.98 69.86 -65.34
CA LEU A 249 -28.63 70.29 -65.74
C LEU A 249 -28.40 70.22 -67.25
N GLY A 250 -29.28 69.53 -68.00
CA GLY A 250 -29.05 69.16 -69.39
C GLY A 250 -28.27 67.84 -69.50
N GLN A 251 -28.41 67.16 -70.65
CA GLN A 251 -27.97 65.77 -70.81
C GLN A 251 -26.45 65.58 -70.66
N GLN A 252 -25.63 66.45 -71.27
CA GLN A 252 -24.17 66.34 -71.17
C GLN A 252 -23.62 66.72 -69.78
N ALA A 253 -24.17 67.75 -69.14
CA ALA A 253 -23.74 68.15 -67.80
C ALA A 253 -24.13 67.10 -66.75
N ALA A 254 -25.33 66.50 -66.87
CA ALA A 254 -25.76 65.39 -66.04
C ALA A 254 -24.87 64.14 -66.21
N GLN A 255 -24.46 63.84 -67.45
CA GLN A 255 -23.56 62.73 -67.73
C GLN A 255 -22.19 62.92 -67.04
N ALA A 256 -21.58 64.11 -67.18
CA ALA A 256 -20.29 64.42 -66.58
C ALA A 256 -20.32 64.39 -65.03
N GLU A 257 -21.40 64.87 -64.41
CA GLU A 257 -21.53 64.85 -62.94
C GLU A 257 -21.73 63.41 -62.40
N VAL A 258 -22.49 62.58 -63.11
CA VAL A 258 -22.67 61.15 -62.76
C VAL A 258 -21.36 60.39 -62.94
N GLU A 259 -20.61 60.64 -64.02
CA GLU A 259 -19.31 60.01 -64.25
C GLU A 259 -18.30 60.39 -63.15
N ALA A 260 -18.19 61.68 -62.81
CA ALA A 260 -17.31 62.14 -61.73
C ALA A 260 -17.67 61.52 -60.36
N THR A 261 -18.96 61.44 -60.02
CA THR A 261 -19.40 60.82 -58.76
C THR A 261 -19.15 59.30 -58.76
N MET A 262 -19.40 58.62 -59.87
CA MET A 262 -19.10 57.19 -60.03
C MET A 262 -17.60 56.90 -59.91
N GLU A 263 -16.73 57.74 -60.48
CA GLU A 263 -15.28 57.63 -60.32
C GLU A 263 -14.89 57.74 -58.84
N THR A 264 -15.39 58.75 -58.11
CA THR A 264 -15.09 58.88 -56.67
C THR A 264 -15.59 57.69 -55.85
N GLU A 265 -16.76 57.15 -56.18
CA GLU A 265 -17.28 55.96 -55.51
C GLU A 265 -16.43 54.72 -55.80
N THR A 266 -15.95 54.55 -57.03
CA THR A 266 -15.08 53.41 -57.38
C THR A 266 -13.77 53.46 -56.58
N LEU A 267 -13.19 54.64 -56.38
CA LEU A 267 -11.99 54.81 -55.55
C LEU A 267 -12.25 54.43 -54.09
N LEU A 268 -13.38 54.86 -53.52
CA LEU A 268 -13.77 54.50 -52.16
C LEU A 268 -14.04 52.99 -52.02
N GLN A 269 -14.70 52.39 -53.01
CA GLN A 269 -14.93 50.94 -53.06
C GLN A 269 -13.62 50.15 -53.13
N GLN A 270 -12.66 50.58 -53.95
CA GLN A 270 -11.34 49.96 -54.03
C GLN A 270 -10.60 50.04 -52.69
N GLU A 271 -10.66 51.19 -52.00
CA GLU A 271 -10.05 51.31 -50.67
C GLU A 271 -10.74 50.42 -49.64
N LEU A 272 -12.07 50.34 -49.64
CA LEU A 272 -12.82 49.42 -48.78
C LEU A 272 -12.42 47.96 -49.03
N ILE A 273 -12.28 47.55 -50.30
CA ILE A 273 -11.83 46.20 -50.67
C ILE A 273 -10.42 45.94 -50.13
N LYS A 274 -9.48 46.89 -50.29
CA LYS A 274 -8.12 46.78 -49.74
C LYS A 274 -8.15 46.60 -48.22
N GLN A 275 -8.96 47.37 -47.49
CA GLN A 275 -9.07 47.26 -46.04
C GLN A 275 -9.72 45.93 -45.60
N ARG A 276 -10.77 45.48 -46.29
CA ARG A 276 -11.39 44.16 -46.04
C ARG A 276 -10.40 43.03 -46.25
N LEU A 277 -9.59 43.10 -47.31
CA LEU A 277 -8.56 42.11 -47.60
C LEU A 277 -7.48 42.09 -46.50
N LYS A 278 -7.04 43.25 -46.02
CA LYS A 278 -6.14 43.35 -44.85
C LYS A 278 -6.75 42.73 -43.60
N HIS A 279 -8.02 43.04 -43.30
CA HIS A 279 -8.72 42.48 -42.14
C HIS A 279 -8.84 40.94 -42.23
N ILE A 280 -9.18 40.39 -43.39
CA ILE A 280 -9.24 38.93 -43.60
C ILE A 280 -7.85 38.31 -43.38
N LYS A 281 -6.79 38.89 -43.94
CA LYS A 281 -5.41 38.42 -43.73
C LYS A 281 -5.02 38.42 -42.24
N LEU A 282 -5.36 39.49 -41.52
CA LEU A 282 -5.08 39.60 -40.08
C LEU A 282 -5.87 38.57 -39.29
N ARG A 283 -7.15 38.37 -39.59
CA ARG A 283 -7.96 37.32 -38.95
C ARG A 283 -7.35 35.94 -39.14
N ILE A 284 -6.96 35.58 -40.37
CA ILE A 284 -6.30 34.30 -40.64
C ILE A 284 -5.00 34.17 -39.85
N LYS A 285 -4.20 35.24 -39.77
CA LYS A 285 -2.96 35.24 -38.98
C LYS A 285 -3.23 35.03 -37.50
N ILE A 286 -4.25 35.68 -36.94
CA ILE A 286 -4.66 35.49 -35.53
C ILE A 286 -5.06 34.04 -35.29
N HIS A 287 -5.94 33.47 -36.12
CA HIS A 287 -6.38 32.08 -35.94
C HIS A 287 -5.20 31.09 -36.03
N ARG A 288 -4.24 31.35 -36.92
CA ARG A 288 -3.03 30.53 -37.03
C ARG A 288 -2.18 30.61 -35.76
N LEU A 289 -1.93 31.82 -35.26
CA LEU A 289 -1.15 32.02 -34.03
C LEU A 289 -1.85 31.44 -32.79
N GLU A 290 -3.18 31.54 -32.71
CA GLU A 290 -3.96 30.91 -31.65
C GLU A 290 -3.89 29.38 -31.71
N ALA A 291 -3.94 28.79 -32.91
CA ALA A 291 -3.76 27.35 -33.08
C ALA A 291 -2.34 26.89 -32.68
N GLU A 292 -1.32 27.61 -33.14
CA GLU A 292 0.09 27.36 -32.77
C GLU A 292 0.27 27.45 -31.24
N LEU A 293 -0.29 28.48 -30.59
CA LEU A 293 -0.21 28.65 -29.15
C LEU A 293 -0.97 27.56 -28.38
N HIS A 294 -2.12 27.13 -28.87
CA HIS A 294 -2.87 26.02 -28.28
C HIS A 294 -2.13 24.69 -28.40
N GLU A 295 -1.51 24.42 -29.54
CA GLU A 295 -0.67 23.23 -29.72
C GLU A 295 0.54 23.29 -28.78
N GLU A 296 1.23 24.42 -28.70
CA GLU A 296 2.34 24.62 -27.77
C GLU A 296 1.90 24.43 -26.31
N ASP A 297 0.76 24.97 -25.85
CA ASP A 297 0.25 24.74 -24.48
C ASP A 297 -0.06 23.26 -24.20
N GLN A 298 -0.52 22.50 -25.20
CA GLN A 298 -0.79 21.07 -25.06
C GLN A 298 0.50 20.23 -25.05
N HIS A 299 1.49 20.58 -25.88
CA HIS A 299 2.77 19.88 -25.96
C HIS A 299 3.72 20.28 -24.83
N SER A 300 3.68 21.54 -24.40
CA SER A 300 4.42 22.10 -23.27
C SER A 300 3.61 21.97 -21.99
N ARG A 301 3.33 20.72 -21.58
CA ARG A 301 2.90 20.49 -20.20
C ARG A 301 3.99 21.06 -19.29
N ASP A 302 3.71 22.15 -18.58
CA ASP A 302 4.73 22.90 -17.80
C ASP A 302 5.55 21.88 -16.98
N PRO A 303 6.89 21.83 -17.13
CA PRO A 303 7.73 20.92 -16.37
C PRO A 303 7.45 20.97 -14.86
N ARG A 304 7.03 22.13 -14.33
CA ARG A 304 6.59 22.25 -12.94
C ARG A 304 5.31 21.51 -12.63
N HIS A 305 4.35 21.48 -13.56
CA HIS A 305 3.12 20.72 -13.42
C HIS A 305 3.41 19.21 -13.38
N LEU A 306 4.29 18.72 -14.26
CA LEU A 306 4.76 17.34 -14.22
C LEU A 306 5.47 16.99 -12.91
N GLN A 307 6.36 17.86 -12.42
CA GLN A 307 7.01 17.68 -11.12
C GLN A 307 6.01 17.67 -9.96
N PHE A 308 5.01 18.54 -10.00
CA PHE A 308 3.96 18.59 -8.98
C PHE A 308 3.14 17.30 -8.95
N GLU A 309 2.71 16.80 -10.11
CA GLU A 309 2.00 15.51 -10.20
C GLU A 309 2.87 14.35 -9.71
N GLN A 310 4.15 14.34 -10.06
CA GLN A 310 5.09 13.33 -9.56
C GLN A 310 5.19 13.38 -8.03
N LEU A 311 5.40 14.56 -7.44
CA LEU A 311 5.45 14.72 -5.99
C LEU A 311 4.13 14.33 -5.31
N GLN A 312 3.00 14.57 -5.96
CA GLN A 312 1.70 14.13 -5.46
C GLN A 312 1.56 12.61 -5.46
N ALA A 313 2.03 11.94 -6.52
CA ALA A 313 2.06 10.49 -6.61
C ALA A 313 3.00 9.88 -5.54
N GLU A 314 4.22 10.40 -5.41
CA GLU A 314 5.18 9.97 -4.39
C GLU A 314 4.64 10.15 -2.97
N ARG A 315 3.99 11.30 -2.69
CA ARG A 315 3.34 11.55 -1.40
C ARG A 315 2.22 10.53 -1.13
N LEU A 316 1.43 10.19 -2.14
CA LEU A 316 0.35 9.20 -2.01
C LEU A 316 0.92 7.80 -1.73
N GLU A 317 2.03 7.42 -2.37
CA GLU A 317 2.72 6.15 -2.10
C GLU A 317 3.32 6.09 -0.70
N LEU A 318 3.99 7.16 -0.26
CA LEU A 318 4.53 7.26 1.10
C LEU A 318 3.43 7.18 2.17
N LYS A 319 2.26 7.79 1.90
CA LYS A 319 1.09 7.68 2.77
C LYS A 319 0.61 6.23 2.85
N LYS A 320 0.42 5.56 1.70
CA LYS A 320 0.02 4.15 1.65
C LYS A 320 1.02 3.24 2.39
N TYR A 321 2.32 3.51 2.27
CA TYR A 321 3.35 2.74 2.98
C TYR A 321 3.27 2.94 4.50
N THR A 322 3.12 4.19 4.94
CA THR A 322 2.95 4.54 6.36
C THR A 322 1.68 3.88 6.93
N ASP A 323 0.58 3.93 6.20
CA ASP A 323 -0.69 3.31 6.63
C ASP A 323 -0.55 1.78 6.78
N LYS A 324 0.11 1.10 5.84
CA LYS A 324 0.42 -0.34 5.95
C LYS A 324 1.29 -0.64 7.18
N LYS A 325 2.32 0.17 7.44
CA LYS A 325 3.19 0.01 8.61
C LYS A 325 2.42 0.21 9.90
N ASN A 326 1.55 1.21 9.96
CA ASN A 326 0.69 1.49 11.11
C ASN A 326 -0.31 0.36 11.36
N GLU A 327 -0.88 -0.21 10.30
CA GLU A 327 -1.78 -1.37 10.42
C GLU A 327 -1.04 -2.59 11.01
N VAL A 328 0.16 -2.89 10.52
CA VAL A 328 1.00 -3.98 11.08
C VAL A 328 1.37 -3.71 12.53
N SER A 329 1.74 -2.47 12.88
CA SER A 329 2.04 -2.09 14.27
C SER A 329 0.82 -2.26 15.17
N SER A 330 -0.37 -1.85 14.74
CA SER A 330 -1.63 -2.04 15.47
C SER A 330 -1.95 -3.52 15.67
N LYS A 331 -1.77 -4.37 14.64
CA LYS A 331 -1.94 -5.83 14.76
C LYS A 331 -0.98 -6.43 15.78
N MET A 332 0.28 -6.00 15.78
CA MET A 332 1.27 -6.44 16.75
C MET A 332 0.89 -6.02 18.18
N GLN A 333 0.47 -4.77 18.37
CA GLN A 333 0.02 -4.27 19.67
C GLN A 333 -1.19 -5.05 20.20
N LYS A 334 -2.15 -5.39 19.34
CA LYS A 334 -3.30 -6.25 19.69
C LYS A 334 -2.84 -7.66 20.09
N SER A 335 -1.90 -8.25 19.34
CA SER A 335 -1.32 -9.55 19.67
C SER A 335 -0.59 -9.54 21.02
N ILE A 336 0.19 -8.49 21.30
CA ILE A 336 0.87 -8.32 22.59
C ILE A 336 -0.16 -8.20 23.71
N SER A 337 -1.21 -7.38 23.53
CA SER A 337 -2.25 -7.18 24.55
C SER A 337 -2.98 -8.49 24.86
N SER A 338 -3.37 -9.26 23.84
CA SER A 338 -3.99 -10.58 24.00
C SER A 338 -3.06 -11.59 24.69
N SER A 339 -1.76 -11.55 24.38
CA SER A 339 -0.76 -12.41 25.04
C SER A 339 -0.59 -12.03 26.52
N LEU A 340 -0.61 -10.74 26.86
CA LEU A 340 -0.55 -10.26 28.24
C LEU A 340 -1.79 -10.66 29.03
N GLU A 341 -2.98 -10.59 28.42
CA GLU A 341 -4.23 -11.08 29.03
C GLU A 341 -4.15 -12.57 29.33
N LEU A 342 -3.70 -13.39 28.36
CA LEU A 342 -3.51 -14.82 28.56
C LEU A 342 -2.48 -15.10 29.68
N LEU A 343 -1.37 -14.37 29.71
CA LEU A 343 -0.35 -14.50 30.75
C LEU A 343 -0.90 -14.14 32.13
N SER A 344 -1.74 -13.10 32.22
CA SER A 344 -2.44 -12.74 33.45
C SER A 344 -3.36 -13.86 33.93
N ASN A 345 -4.16 -14.43 33.02
CA ASN A 345 -5.05 -15.56 33.33
C ASN A 345 -4.27 -16.80 33.79
N VAL A 346 -3.13 -17.09 33.18
CA VAL A 346 -2.25 -18.20 33.60
C VAL A 346 -1.65 -17.92 34.97
N LYS A 347 -1.17 -16.69 35.22
CA LYS A 347 -0.63 -16.28 36.52
C LYS A 347 -1.67 -16.43 37.62
N GLU A 348 -2.91 -16.02 37.38
CA GLU A 348 -4.01 -16.16 38.32
C GLU A 348 -4.33 -17.62 38.62
N LYS A 349 -4.48 -18.47 37.59
CA LYS A 349 -4.71 -19.91 37.77
C LYS A 349 -3.58 -20.59 38.54
N LEU A 350 -2.33 -20.22 38.27
CA LEU A 350 -1.17 -20.73 39.00
C LEU A 350 -1.22 -20.32 40.47
N PHE A 351 -1.56 -19.06 40.75
CA PHE A 351 -1.71 -18.56 42.11
C PHE A 351 -2.77 -19.34 42.89
N TRP A 352 -3.96 -19.55 42.31
CA TRP A 352 -5.02 -20.34 42.93
C TRP A 352 -4.62 -21.80 43.16
N SER A 353 -3.99 -22.43 42.17
CA SER A 353 -3.48 -23.80 42.31
C SER A 353 -2.42 -23.90 43.40
N GLN A 354 -1.52 -22.92 43.52
CA GLN A 354 -0.52 -22.88 44.59
C GLN A 354 -1.15 -22.75 45.97
N MET A 355 -2.18 -21.91 46.12
CA MET A 355 -2.92 -21.77 47.37
C MET A 355 -3.65 -23.07 47.74
N GLU A 356 -4.26 -23.76 46.77
CA GLU A 356 -4.90 -25.05 46.99
C GLU A 356 -3.89 -26.13 47.43
N VAL A 357 -2.74 -26.22 46.76
CA VAL A 357 -1.66 -27.14 47.14
C VAL A 357 -1.17 -26.86 48.56
N GLN A 358 -1.04 -25.59 48.94
CA GLN A 358 -0.63 -25.21 50.28
C GLN A 358 -1.67 -25.64 51.33
N ALA A 359 -2.95 -25.39 51.08
CA ALA A 359 -4.04 -25.83 51.95
C ALA A 359 -4.08 -27.36 52.10
N GLN A 360 -3.90 -28.10 50.99
CA GLN A 360 -3.85 -29.57 51.03
C GLN A 360 -2.64 -30.10 51.81
N ARG A 361 -1.47 -29.45 51.71
CA ARG A 361 -0.28 -29.78 52.51
C ARG A 361 -0.51 -29.58 54.00
N GLU A 362 -1.20 -28.50 54.38
CA GLU A 362 -1.58 -28.24 55.78
C GLU A 362 -2.56 -29.31 56.29
N GLN A 363 -3.56 -29.69 55.50
CA GLN A 363 -4.46 -30.79 55.83
C GLN A 363 -3.71 -32.12 55.99
N LEU A 364 -2.78 -32.43 55.08
CA LEU A 364 -1.95 -33.64 55.15
C LEU A 364 -1.12 -33.66 56.44
N SER A 365 -0.44 -32.55 56.76
CA SER A 365 0.33 -32.38 58.00
C SER A 365 -0.53 -32.63 59.25
N MET A 366 -1.75 -32.09 59.29
CA MET A 366 -2.70 -32.32 60.39
C MET A 366 -3.07 -33.81 60.52
N VAL A 367 -3.35 -34.48 59.40
CA VAL A 367 -3.69 -35.91 59.38
C VAL A 367 -2.49 -36.76 59.81
N GLU A 368 -1.28 -36.46 59.32
CA GLU A 368 -0.05 -37.14 59.72
C GLU A 368 0.21 -37.01 61.22
N ALA A 369 0.03 -35.81 61.79
CA ALA A 369 0.14 -35.57 63.22
C ALA A 369 -0.92 -36.37 64.01
N MET A 370 -2.16 -36.46 63.50
CA MET A 370 -3.21 -37.28 64.11
C MET A 370 -2.86 -38.77 64.08
N VAL A 371 -2.36 -39.27 62.94
CA VAL A 371 -1.94 -40.66 62.77
C VAL A 371 -0.77 -40.98 63.70
N ALA A 372 0.23 -40.10 63.82
CA ALA A 372 1.33 -40.26 64.76
C ALA A 372 0.83 -40.39 66.21
N ARG A 373 -0.06 -39.49 66.65
CA ARG A 373 -0.69 -39.57 67.98
C ARG A 373 -1.45 -40.89 68.21
N LYS A 374 -2.18 -41.38 67.20
CA LYS A 374 -2.90 -42.66 67.27
C LYS A 374 -1.94 -43.86 67.33
N ARG A 375 -0.83 -43.82 66.58
CA ARG A 375 0.24 -44.85 66.65
C ARG A 375 0.89 -44.90 68.03
N ASP A 376 1.17 -43.75 68.63
CA ASP A 376 1.74 -43.67 69.98
C ASP A 376 0.76 -44.23 71.03
N LEU A 377 -0.52 -43.85 70.96
CA LEU A 377 -1.55 -44.37 71.84
C LEU A 377 -1.71 -45.89 71.71
N LEU A 378 -1.72 -46.41 70.49
CA LEU A 378 -1.79 -47.85 70.23
C LEU A 378 -0.57 -48.58 70.82
N THR A 379 0.63 -48.00 70.67
CA THR A 379 1.87 -48.57 71.22
C THR A 379 1.83 -48.61 72.74
N ARG A 380 1.42 -47.51 73.41
CA ARG A 380 1.22 -47.46 74.87
C ARG A 380 0.19 -48.49 75.34
N THR A 381 -0.93 -48.61 74.63
CA THR A 381 -1.98 -49.59 74.96
C THR A 381 -1.50 -51.03 74.81
N ARG A 382 -0.75 -51.34 73.74
CA ARG A 382 -0.12 -52.65 73.55
C ARG A 382 0.89 -52.96 74.66
N GLN A 383 1.71 -52.00 75.05
CA GLN A 383 2.65 -52.15 76.17
C GLN A 383 1.92 -52.41 77.49
N ALA A 384 0.86 -51.65 77.80
CA ALA A 384 0.05 -51.87 79.00
C ALA A 384 -0.59 -53.26 79.01
N ARG A 385 -1.21 -53.68 77.89
CA ARG A 385 -1.73 -55.05 77.72
C ARG A 385 -0.65 -56.10 77.97
N ASN A 386 0.54 -55.94 77.38
CA ASN A 386 1.65 -56.87 77.56
C ASN A 386 2.16 -56.88 79.01
N GLY A 387 2.14 -55.74 79.70
CA GLY A 387 2.39 -55.63 81.14
C GLY A 387 1.41 -56.48 81.94
N LEU A 388 0.10 -56.27 81.74
CA LEU A 388 -0.96 -57.05 82.39
C LEU A 388 -0.87 -58.55 82.09
N LEU A 389 -0.50 -58.95 80.87
CA LEU A 389 -0.29 -60.36 80.53
C LEU A 389 0.87 -60.97 81.33
N ARG A 390 1.99 -60.24 81.47
CA ARG A 390 3.13 -60.68 82.29
C ARG A 390 2.76 -60.76 83.77
N ASP A 391 2.05 -59.78 84.30
CA ASP A 391 1.59 -59.79 85.68
C ASP A 391 0.59 -60.92 85.94
N ASN A 392 -0.32 -61.17 85.00
CA ASN A 392 -1.26 -62.30 85.07
C ASN A 392 -0.52 -63.65 85.09
N LEU A 393 0.53 -63.80 84.28
CA LEU A 393 1.37 -64.98 84.27
C LEU A 393 2.10 -65.16 85.61
N ARG A 394 2.75 -64.10 86.12
CA ARG A 394 3.40 -64.11 87.45
C ARG A 394 2.44 -64.45 88.57
N LEU A 395 1.24 -63.88 88.56
CA LEU A 395 0.18 -64.20 89.53
C LEU A 395 -0.24 -65.66 89.43
N LYS A 396 -0.34 -66.23 88.23
CA LYS A 396 -0.61 -67.67 88.04
C LYS A 396 0.51 -68.53 88.61
N GLU A 397 1.78 -68.15 88.40
CA GLU A 397 2.95 -68.83 88.98
C GLU A 397 2.94 -68.75 90.52
N HIS A 398 2.72 -67.56 91.09
CA HIS A 398 2.71 -67.35 92.55
C HIS A 398 1.51 -67.99 93.26
N ARG A 399 0.39 -68.21 92.57
CA ARG A 399 -0.78 -68.89 93.14
C ARG A 399 -0.50 -70.34 93.51
N GLY A 400 0.57 -70.98 93.02
CA GLY A 400 0.96 -72.34 93.41
C GLY A 400 -0.22 -73.32 93.38
N LEU A 401 -0.41 -74.07 94.47
CA LEU A 401 -1.52 -75.03 94.62
C LEU A 401 -2.91 -74.36 94.75
N LEU A 402 -2.99 -73.08 95.15
CA LEU A 402 -4.27 -72.37 95.35
C LEU A 402 -5.07 -72.24 94.04
N GLY A 403 -4.39 -72.32 92.89
CA GLY A 403 -5.03 -72.33 91.57
C GLY A 403 -5.60 -73.68 91.14
N ASN A 404 -5.15 -74.79 91.77
CA ASN A 404 -5.55 -76.14 91.40
C ASN A 404 -6.33 -76.80 92.55
N ARG A 405 -7.66 -76.64 92.49
CA ARG A 405 -8.59 -77.14 93.52
C ARG A 405 -8.47 -78.64 93.78
N ILE A 406 -8.17 -79.44 92.76
CA ILE A 406 -8.06 -80.90 92.88
C ILE A 406 -6.85 -81.24 93.74
N LEU A 407 -5.69 -80.67 93.39
CA LEU A 407 -4.44 -80.94 94.11
C LEU A 407 -4.45 -80.37 95.53
N LEU A 408 -5.16 -79.27 95.77
CA LEU A 408 -5.39 -78.71 97.10
C LEU A 408 -6.26 -79.66 97.95
N ARG A 409 -7.31 -80.23 97.36
CA ARG A 409 -8.18 -81.21 98.04
C ARG A 409 -7.41 -82.48 98.41
N ASP A 410 -6.59 -82.99 97.49
CA ASP A 410 -5.74 -84.15 97.77
C ASP A 410 -4.74 -83.85 98.90
N PHE A 411 -4.21 -82.61 98.98
CA PHE A 411 -3.35 -82.19 100.08
C PHE A 411 -4.11 -82.13 101.42
N GLU A 412 -5.32 -81.58 101.44
CA GLU A 412 -6.21 -81.61 102.62
C GLU A 412 -6.46 -83.05 103.08
N ASP A 413 -6.89 -83.92 102.15
CA ASP A 413 -7.21 -85.31 102.44
C ASP A 413 -5.96 -86.10 102.94
N THR A 414 -4.76 -85.80 102.42
CA THR A 414 -3.52 -86.44 102.89
C THR A 414 -3.05 -85.92 104.24
N VAL A 415 -3.24 -84.64 104.54
CA VAL A 415 -2.97 -84.08 105.88
C VAL A 415 -3.92 -84.70 106.91
N ASP A 416 -5.22 -84.74 106.61
CA ASP A 416 -6.23 -85.38 107.45
C ASP A 416 -5.89 -86.85 107.73
N ALA A 417 -5.51 -87.61 106.69
CA ALA A 417 -5.06 -88.99 106.83
C ALA A 417 -3.79 -89.12 107.70
N SER A 418 -2.86 -88.17 107.59
CA SER A 418 -1.62 -88.17 108.38
C SER A 418 -1.85 -87.86 109.86
N ASP A 419 -2.77 -86.94 110.16
CA ASP A 419 -3.13 -86.59 111.54
C ASP A 419 -3.90 -87.73 112.19
N HIS A 420 -4.77 -88.42 111.45
CA HIS A 420 -5.38 -89.66 111.92
C HIS A 420 -4.34 -90.73 112.27
N LEU A 421 -3.30 -90.91 111.44
CA LEU A 421 -2.19 -91.82 111.73
C LEU A 421 -1.37 -91.40 112.96
N LYS A 422 -1.15 -90.10 113.18
CA LYS A 422 -0.47 -89.59 114.39
C LYS A 422 -1.29 -89.85 115.64
N GLU A 423 -2.60 -89.62 115.59
CA GLU A 423 -3.51 -89.90 116.69
C GLU A 423 -3.46 -91.38 117.07
N GLN A 424 -3.54 -92.28 116.09
CA GLN A 424 -3.35 -93.72 116.32
C GLN A 424 -1.99 -94.05 116.95
N LEU A 425 -0.93 -93.34 116.58
CA LEU A 425 0.41 -93.56 117.13
C LEU A 425 0.53 -93.05 118.58
N GLU A 426 -0.09 -91.91 118.91
CA GLU A 426 -0.17 -91.42 120.28
C GLU A 426 -1.04 -92.33 121.15
N ASP A 427 -2.15 -92.85 120.64
CA ASP A 427 -2.95 -93.88 121.32
C ASP A 427 -2.12 -95.14 121.61
N LEU A 428 -1.29 -95.58 120.67
CA LEU A 428 -0.38 -96.70 120.86
C LEU A 428 0.72 -96.38 121.88
N LYS A 429 1.26 -95.15 121.91
CA LYS A 429 2.20 -94.71 122.96
C LYS A 429 1.54 -94.66 124.33
N CYS A 430 0.33 -94.10 124.45
CA CYS A 430 -0.46 -94.08 125.67
C CYS A 430 -0.72 -95.50 126.17
N ARG A 431 -1.10 -96.43 125.28
CA ARG A 431 -1.19 -97.87 125.60
C ARG A 431 0.13 -98.44 126.07
N ARG A 432 1.25 -98.12 125.42
CA ARG A 432 2.59 -98.58 125.83
C ARG A 432 2.97 -98.05 127.21
N VAL A 433 2.72 -96.78 127.51
CA VAL A 433 2.94 -96.18 128.84
C VAL A 433 2.04 -96.87 129.87
N GLY A 434 0.77 -97.12 129.54
CA GLY A 434 -0.14 -97.92 130.36
C GLY A 434 0.38 -99.35 130.63
N MET A 435 0.93 -100.02 129.62
CA MET A 435 1.56 -101.34 129.78
C MET A 435 2.82 -101.28 130.66
N VAL A 436 3.69 -100.28 130.48
CA VAL A 436 4.89 -100.09 131.33
C VAL A 436 4.48 -99.80 132.79
N PHE A 437 3.41 -99.04 133.01
CA PHE A 437 2.85 -98.79 134.35
C PHE A 437 2.25 -100.06 134.97
N SER A 438 1.64 -100.94 134.17
CA SER A 438 1.13 -102.25 134.62
C SER A 438 2.25 -103.25 134.92
N CYS A 439 3.37 -103.24 134.19
CA CYS A 439 4.52 -104.13 134.41
C CYS A 439 5.32 -103.80 135.69
N GLY A 440 5.26 -102.55 136.18
CA GLY A 440 5.82 -102.18 137.49
C GLY A 440 5.09 -102.80 138.68
N ARG A 441 3.81 -103.18 138.52
CA ARG A 441 2.95 -103.69 139.61
C ARG A 441 3.13 -105.19 139.88
N TRP A 442 3.81 -105.93 138.99
CA TRP A 442 3.92 -107.40 139.05
C TRP A 442 5.25 -107.87 139.68
N LYS A 443 6.14 -106.96 140.08
CA LYS A 443 7.42 -107.27 140.76
C LYS A 443 7.32 -107.43 142.30
N LYS A 444 6.12 -107.49 142.89
CA LYS A 444 5.92 -107.72 144.34
C LYS A 444 4.83 -108.79 144.59
N LYS A 445 5.08 -110.06 144.22
CA LYS A 445 4.39 -111.27 144.75
C LYS A 445 4.91 -112.55 144.06
N THR A 446 6.12 -112.99 144.42
CA THR A 446 6.56 -114.42 144.40
C THR A 446 7.79 -114.57 145.30
N THR A 447 7.54 -114.65 146.61
CA THR A 447 8.35 -115.37 147.60
C THR A 447 7.36 -116.09 148.51
N SER A 448 7.05 -117.34 148.16
CA SER A 448 6.80 -118.45 149.08
C SER A 448 6.77 -119.75 148.29
#